data_AF-A0A8C6LI90-F1
#
_entry.id   AF-A0A8C6LI90-F1
#
_cell.length_a   1.000
_cell.length_b   1.000
_cell.length_c   1.000
_cell.angle_alpha   90.00
_cell.angle_beta   90.00
_cell.angle_gamma   90.00
#
_symmetry.space_group_name_H-M   'P 1'
#
loop_
_entity.id
_entity.type
_entity.pdbx_description
1 polymer ?
#
loop_
_entity_poly.entity_id
_entity_poly.type
_entity_poly.pdbx_seq_one_letter_code
_entity_poly.pdbx_strand_id
1 'polypeptide(L)'
;MPQAAAVISGIQRMVLYETRARYFLVGSNHAQTRHRVLKIDRTESKDLVIIDDKHVYNQQEVRELLGRLDLGNRTKIGQKGGSGLSKAVSAYGIVGDDGKC
;
A
#
# COMPACT_ATOMS: atom_id res chain seq x y z
N MET A 1 -22.95 15.37 -7.91
CA MET A 1 -23.03 14.00 -7.34
C MET A 1 -21.62 13.60 -6.94
N PRO A 2 -21.31 13.27 -5.67
CA PRO A 2 -19.99 12.73 -5.35
C PRO A 2 -19.90 11.35 -6.00
N GLN A 3 -18.91 11.18 -6.87
CA GLN A 3 -18.59 9.89 -7.47
C GLN A 3 -18.15 8.97 -6.34
N ALA A 4 -19.05 8.12 -5.87
CA ALA A 4 -18.73 7.10 -4.88
C ALA A 4 -17.62 6.24 -5.48
N ALA A 5 -16.40 6.40 -4.98
CA ALA A 5 -15.27 5.56 -5.35
C ALA A 5 -15.73 4.11 -5.23
N ALA A 6 -15.51 3.29 -6.25
CA ALA A 6 -15.99 1.91 -6.26
C ALA A 6 -15.48 1.19 -5.01
N VAL A 7 -16.36 1.01 -4.03
CA VAL A 7 -16.06 0.28 -2.82
C VAL A 7 -15.95 -1.17 -3.22
N ILE A 8 -14.77 -1.76 -3.05
CA ILE A 8 -14.63 -3.20 -3.16
C ILE A 8 -15.41 -3.78 -1.98
N SER A 9 -16.55 -4.41 -2.24
CA SER A 9 -17.27 -5.14 -1.18
C SER A 9 -16.38 -6.27 -0.66
N GLY A 10 -16.06 -6.22 0.63
CA GLY A 10 -15.28 -7.26 1.30
C GLY A 10 -13.80 -7.29 0.89
N ILE A 11 -13.03 -6.26 1.25
CA ILE A 11 -11.58 -6.44 1.37
C ILE A 11 -11.37 -7.54 2.40
N GLN A 12 -10.76 -8.64 1.96
CA GLN A 12 -10.51 -9.79 2.84
C GLN A 12 -9.04 -9.96 3.14
N ARG A 13 -8.17 -9.53 2.23
CA ARG A 13 -6.72 -9.63 2.43
C ARG A 13 -6.08 -8.30 2.14
N MET A 14 -5.09 -7.97 2.94
CA MET A 14 -4.26 -6.81 2.74
C MET A 14 -2.79 -7.19 2.82
N VAL A 15 -1.99 -6.55 1.96
CA VAL A 15 -0.54 -6.71 1.94
C VAL A 15 0.08 -5.33 2.08
N LEU A 16 0.93 -5.17 3.08
CA LEU A 16 1.70 -3.95 3.27
C LEU A 16 3.04 -4.10 2.55
N TYR A 17 3.30 -3.19 1.64
CA TYR A 17 4.63 -2.98 1.08
C TYR A 17 5.23 -1.72 1.66
N GLU A 18 6.55 -1.68 1.77
CA GLU A 18 7.27 -0.54 2.30
C GLU A 18 8.46 -0.16 1.44
N THR A 19 8.68 1.16 1.37
CA THR A 19 9.94 1.77 0.97
C THR A 19 10.44 2.61 2.14
N ARG A 20 11.60 3.25 1.97
CA ARG A 20 12.16 4.15 3.00
C ARG A 20 11.18 5.28 3.39
N ALA A 21 10.44 5.82 2.43
CA ALA A 21 9.63 7.02 2.65
C ALA A 21 8.12 6.75 2.73
N ARG A 22 7.64 5.57 2.29
CA ARG A 22 6.21 5.30 2.18
C ARG A 22 5.83 3.86 2.49
N TYR A 23 4.64 3.70 3.05
CA TYR A 23 3.92 2.43 3.03
C TYR A 23 2.90 2.42 1.89
N PHE A 24 2.71 1.23 1.30
CA PHE A 24 1.71 0.95 0.29
C PHE A 24 0.86 -0.22 0.78
N LEU A 25 -0.37 0.05 1.20
CA LEU A 25 -1.30 -0.98 1.63
C LEU A 25 -2.16 -1.40 0.45
N VAL A 26 -1.97 -2.63 -0.03
CA VAL A 26 -2.75 -3.22 -1.12
C VAL A 26 -3.84 -4.09 -0.52
N GLY A 27 -5.09 -3.61 -0.55
CA GLY A 27 -6.27 -4.39 -0.18
C GLY A 27 -6.86 -5.12 -1.39
N SER A 28 -7.28 -6.37 -1.22
CA SER A 28 -7.90 -7.18 -2.28
C SER A 28 -9.24 -7.80 -1.85
N ASN A 29 -10.12 -7.99 -2.83
CA ASN A 29 -11.30 -8.83 -2.66
C ASN A 29 -10.93 -10.32 -2.45
N HIS A 30 -11.91 -11.14 -2.06
CA HIS A 30 -11.74 -12.59 -1.87
C HIS A 30 -11.07 -13.28 -3.08
N ALA A 31 -11.56 -12.98 -4.28
CA ALA A 31 -11.08 -13.58 -5.53
C ALA A 31 -9.70 -13.05 -5.98
N GLN A 32 -9.13 -12.04 -5.31
CA GLN A 32 -7.88 -11.37 -5.68
C GLN A 32 -7.86 -10.86 -7.13
N THR A 33 -9.01 -10.39 -7.61
CA THR A 33 -9.18 -9.83 -8.96
C THR A 33 -9.32 -8.31 -8.96
N ARG A 34 -9.65 -7.72 -7.81
CA ARG A 34 -9.80 -6.28 -7.62
C ARG A 34 -8.98 -5.85 -6.43
N HIS A 35 -8.21 -4.78 -6.62
CA HIS A 35 -7.29 -4.25 -5.64
C HIS A 35 -7.46 -2.74 -5.48
N ARG A 36 -7.26 -2.24 -4.26
CA ARG A 36 -7.10 -0.82 -3.96
C ARG A 36 -5.80 -0.60 -3.21
N VAL A 37 -5.20 0.58 -3.43
CA VAL A 37 -3.90 0.91 -2.85
C VAL A 37 -4.01 2.20 -2.05
N LEU A 38 -3.72 2.12 -0.76
CA LEU A 38 -3.50 3.30 0.07
C LEU A 38 -2.00 3.58 0.17
N LYS A 39 -1.63 4.85 0.09
CA LYS A 39 -0.24 5.31 0.27
C LYS A 39 -0.18 6.07 1.57
N ILE A 40 0.75 5.70 2.44
CA ILE A 40 0.94 6.35 3.74
C ILE A 40 2.35 6.92 3.77
N ASP A 41 2.47 8.20 4.10
CA ASP A 41 3.76 8.85 4.25
C ASP A 41 4.44 8.42 5.56
N ARG A 42 5.73 8.08 5.50
CA ARG A 42 6.55 7.70 6.67
C ARG A 42 7.45 8.83 7.15
N THR A 43 7.50 9.93 6.43
CA THR A 43 8.41 11.04 6.68
C THR A 43 7.80 12.13 7.56
N GLU A 44 6.47 12.17 7.65
CA GLU A 44 5.75 13.02 8.59
C GLU A 44 5.60 12.30 9.94
N SER A 45 5.99 12.99 11.02
CA SER A 45 6.07 12.40 12.36
C SER A 45 4.89 12.79 13.25
N LYS A 46 4.19 13.87 12.90
CA LYS A 46 3.10 14.43 13.72
C LYS A 46 1.72 14.02 13.22
N ASP A 47 1.54 14.03 11.89
CA ASP A 47 0.26 13.80 11.26
C ASP A 47 0.30 12.57 10.35
N LEU A 48 -0.74 11.74 10.44
CA LEU A 48 -0.92 10.61 9.56
C LEU A 48 -1.40 11.08 8.19
N VAL A 49 -0.50 11.09 7.20
CA VAL A 49 -0.83 11.47 5.82
C VAL A 49 -1.15 10.23 4.99
N ILE A 50 -2.43 10.09 4.60
CA ILE A 50 -2.93 8.99 3.76
C ILE A 50 -3.41 9.54 2.41
N ILE A 51 -3.01 8.88 1.33
CA ILE A 51 -3.44 9.20 -0.02
C ILE A 51 -4.18 7.98 -0.60
N ASP A 52 -5.43 8.22 -1.00
CA ASP A 52 -6.29 7.27 -1.70
C ASP A 52 -6.53 7.77 -3.13
N ASP A 53 -6.01 7.05 -4.12
CA ASP A 53 -6.20 7.38 -5.54
C ASP A 53 -7.56 6.92 -6.10
N LYS A 54 -8.38 6.26 -5.28
CA LYS A 54 -9.74 5.79 -5.62
C LYS A 54 -9.80 4.84 -6.82
N HIS A 55 -8.66 4.35 -7.29
CA HIS A 55 -8.58 3.46 -8.43
C HIS A 55 -8.76 2.00 -8.01
N VAL A 56 -9.53 1.25 -8.79
CA VAL A 56 -9.68 -0.20 -8.62
C VAL A 56 -8.80 -0.87 -9.65
N TYR A 57 -7.66 -1.36 -9.17
CA TYR A 57 -6.68 -2.08 -9.97
C TYR A 57 -7.12 -3.52 -10.20
N ASN A 58 -6.92 -4.04 -11.40
CA ASN A 58 -6.90 -5.46 -11.65
C ASN A 58 -5.54 -6.07 -11.25
N GLN A 59 -5.40 -7.40 -11.36
CA GLN A 59 -4.20 -8.11 -10.92
C GLN A 59 -2.94 -7.73 -11.71
N GLN A 60 -3.08 -7.43 -13.00
CA GLN A 60 -1.95 -7.02 -13.84
C GLN A 60 -1.51 -5.60 -13.50
N GLU A 61 -2.47 -4.67 -13.38
CA GLU A 61 -2.18 -3.26 -13.09
C GLU A 61 -1.52 -3.09 -11.71
N VAL A 62 -1.96 -3.83 -10.69
CA VAL A 62 -1.33 -3.76 -9.36
C VAL A 62 0.10 -4.32 -9.39
N ARG A 63 0.35 -5.38 -10.18
CA ARG A 63 1.69 -5.93 -10.36
C ARG A 63 2.62 -4.92 -11.03
N GLU A 64 2.15 -4.27 -12.08
CA GLU A 64 2.89 -3.23 -12.78
C GLU A 64 3.15 -2.01 -11.90
N LEU A 65 2.17 -1.59 -11.10
CA LEU A 65 2.33 -0.53 -10.11
C LEU A 65 3.45 -0.86 -9.11
N LEU A 66 3.41 -2.04 -8.50
CA LEU A 66 4.42 -2.48 -7.53
C LEU A 66 5.80 -2.58 -8.18
N GLY A 67 5.89 -3.08 -9.42
CA GLY A 67 7.15 -3.14 -10.17
C GLY A 67 7.76 -1.76 -10.44
N ARG A 68 6.94 -0.77 -10.85
CA ARG A 68 7.40 0.61 -11.04
C ARG A 68 7.84 1.26 -9.73
N LEU A 69 7.12 1.00 -8.64
CA LEU A 69 7.49 1.50 -7.31
C LEU A 69 8.82 0.90 -6.86
N ASP A 70 9.04 -0.40 -7.05
CA ASP A 70 10.30 -1.05 -6.72
C ASP A 70 11.46 -0.43 -7.50
N LEU A 71 11.36 -0.37 -8.84
CA LEU A 71 12.39 0.21 -9.71
C LEU A 71 12.69 1.67 -9.37
N GLY A 72 11.66 2.48 -9.11
CA GLY A 72 11.82 3.90 -8.76
C GLY A 72 12.42 4.15 -7.38
N ASN A 73 12.35 3.18 -6.47
CA ASN A 73 12.90 3.27 -5.11
C ASN A 73 14.25 2.55 -4.94
N ARG A 74 14.74 1.86 -5.97
CA ARG A 74 16.09 1.29 -5.98
C ARG A 74 17.13 2.39 -6.24
N THR A 75 17.92 2.70 -5.22
CA THR A 75 19.13 3.52 -5.33
C THR A 75 20.17 2.78 -6.18
N LYS A 76 20.81 3.48 -7.12
CA LYS A 76 21.84 2.91 -7.99
C LYS A 76 22.99 2.29 -7.16
N ILE A 77 23.40 1.11 -7.62
CA ILE A 77 24.54 0.25 -7.26
C ILE A 77 25.52 0.86 -6.24
N GLY A 78 25.62 0.25 -5.04
CA GLY A 78 26.69 0.51 -4.08
C GLY A 78 26.35 0.25 -2.62
N GLN A 79 25.07 0.34 -2.23
CA GLN A 79 24.65 0.10 -0.84
C GLN A 79 24.03 -1.28 -0.69
N LYS A 80 24.79 -2.21 -0.11
CA LYS A 80 24.30 -3.49 0.41
C LYS A 80 23.37 -3.22 1.60
N GLY A 81 22.11 -2.93 1.33
CA GLY A 81 21.09 -2.79 2.38
C GLY A 81 19.78 -2.24 1.83
N GLY A 82 18.79 -3.11 1.63
CA GLY A 82 17.36 -2.78 1.60
C GLY A 82 16.92 -1.63 0.67
N SER A 83 17.36 -1.64 -0.59
CA SER A 83 16.97 -0.59 -1.55
C SER A 83 15.87 -1.08 -2.47
N GLY A 84 14.74 -0.36 -2.54
CA GLY A 84 13.57 -0.70 -3.36
C GLY A 84 12.26 -0.76 -2.57
N LEU A 85 11.32 -1.55 -3.10
CA LEU A 85 10.04 -1.87 -2.47
C LEU A 85 10.12 -3.27 -1.87
N SER A 86 9.78 -3.41 -0.59
CA SER A 86 9.74 -4.71 0.08
C SER A 86 8.32 -5.05 0.54
N LYS A 87 8.01 -6.35 0.60
CA LYS A 87 6.76 -6.84 1.17
C LYS A 87 6.97 -7.05 2.67
N ALA A 88 6.35 -6.22 3.50
CA ALA A 88 6.52 -6.25 4.94
C ALA A 88 5.62 -7.29 5.61
N VAL A 89 4.31 -7.24 5.34
CA VAL A 89 3.33 -8.12 6.03
C VAL A 89 2.11 -8.42 5.17
N SER A 90 1.47 -9.56 5.44
CA SER A 90 0.13 -9.90 4.95
C SER A 90 -0.80 -10.01 6.15
N ALA A 91 -1.97 -9.37 6.09
CA ALA A 91 -2.94 -9.31 7.17
C ALA A 91 -4.38 -9.32 6.64
N TYR A 92 -5.34 -9.34 7.56
CA TYR A 92 -6.78 -9.33 7.29
C TYR A 92 -7.46 -8.04 7.78
N GLY A 93 -6.74 -7.21 8.55
CA GLY A 93 -7.24 -5.97 9.11
C GLY A 93 -6.11 -5.14 9.73
N ILE A 94 -6.42 -3.88 10.03
CA ILE A 94 -5.55 -2.98 10.79
C ILE A 94 -6.26 -2.72 12.11
N VAL A 95 -5.54 -2.89 13.21
CA VAL A 95 -6.01 -2.55 14.56
C VAL A 95 -5.20 -1.35 15.02
N GLY A 96 -5.90 -0.34 15.56
CA GLY A 96 -5.28 0.79 16.24
C GLY A 96 -5.41 0.63 17.75
N ASP A 97 -4.41 1.13 18.46
CA ASP A 97 -4.40 1.26 19.92
C ASP A 97 -4.24 2.75 20.24
N ASP A 98 -5.04 3.28 21.16
CA ASP A 98 -4.96 4.68 21.59
C ASP A 98 -4.04 4.88 22.79
N GLY A 99 -3.33 3.83 23.25
CA GLY A 99 -2.29 3.90 24.27
C GLY A 99 -2.78 4.37 25.64
N LYS A 100 -4.09 4.39 25.86
CA LYS A 100 -4.69 4.74 27.15
C LYS A 100 -4.79 3.47 27.99
N CYS A 101 -3.83 3.31 28.89
CA CYS A 101 -3.92 2.38 30.01
C CYS A 101 -4.97 2.85 31.02
#